data_AF-A0AAV1CC02-F1
#
_entry.id   AF-A0AAV1CC02-F1
#
_cell.length_a   1.000
_cell.length_b   1.000
_cell.length_c   1.000
_cell.angle_alpha   90.00
_cell.angle_beta   90.00
_cell.angle_gamma   90.00
#
_symmetry.space_group_name_H-M   'P 1'
#
loop_
_entity.id
_entity.type
_entity.pdbx_description
1 polymer ?
#
loop_
_entity_poly.entity_id
_entity_poly.type
_entity_poly.pdbx_seq_one_letter_code
_entity_poly.pdbx_strand_id
1 'polypeptide(L)'
;MVVLEKLNNIPKRNLWGLPNQTIISISAAVSLSLVDSSNFQRQPPLRSNRKHWQNYVRTRFNQPARKSRRRNARQKKAVKIFPRPTAGPLRPIVHGQTVKYNMKVRAGRGFTLDELKAAGIPKKLAPTVGIIDAKTEELATATQVQGPVLPIVPEKPTAELVKITGDMKSFKAYNKLRDWRG
;
A
#
# COMPACT_ATOMS: atom_id res chain seq x y z
N MET A 1 17.12 -67.12 -11.74
CA MET A 1 16.31 -66.57 -12.84
C MET A 1 15.08 -67.46 -13.09
N VAL A 2 14.08 -67.44 -12.18
CA VAL A 2 12.76 -68.08 -12.42
C VAL A 2 11.60 -67.25 -11.83
N VAL A 3 11.87 -66.27 -10.94
CA VAL A 3 10.83 -65.40 -10.36
C VAL A 3 10.62 -64.10 -11.15
N LEU A 4 11.59 -63.69 -11.98
CA LEU A 4 11.56 -62.40 -12.70
C LEU A 4 10.68 -62.38 -13.96
N GLU A 5 10.25 -63.52 -14.50
CA GLU A 5 9.37 -63.55 -15.68
C GLU A 5 7.87 -63.47 -15.33
N LYS A 6 7.48 -63.68 -14.06
CA LYS A 6 6.06 -63.69 -13.66
C LYS A 6 5.47 -62.31 -13.34
N LEU A 7 6.25 -61.23 -13.38
CA LEU A 7 5.78 -59.88 -13.01
C LEU A 7 5.41 -58.99 -14.21
N ASN A 8 5.69 -59.41 -15.45
CA ASN A 8 5.44 -58.59 -16.65
C ASN A 8 4.05 -58.78 -17.28
N ASN A 9 3.16 -59.58 -16.67
CA ASN A 9 1.84 -59.86 -17.25
C ASN A 9 0.67 -59.73 -16.24
N ILE A 10 0.74 -58.73 -15.34
CA ILE A 10 -0.35 -58.40 -14.41
C ILE A 10 -1.07 -57.14 -14.94
N PRO A 11 -2.38 -57.19 -15.25
CA PRO A 11 -3.14 -56.01 -15.67
C PRO A 11 -3.18 -54.95 -14.56
N LYS A 12 -2.86 -53.69 -14.92
CA LYS A 12 -2.67 -52.54 -14.01
C LYS A 12 -3.95 -52.02 -13.29
N ARG A 13 -4.88 -52.89 -12.89
CA ARG A 13 -6.13 -52.48 -12.24
C ARG A 13 -6.34 -52.98 -10.82
N ASN A 14 -5.50 -53.86 -10.28
CA ASN A 14 -5.76 -54.50 -8.99
C ASN A 14 -4.50 -54.51 -8.08
N LEU A 15 -4.13 -53.36 -7.50
CA LEU A 15 -2.94 -53.21 -6.64
C LEU A 15 -3.27 -53.13 -5.12
N TRP A 16 -4.52 -53.32 -4.72
CA TRP A 16 -4.99 -53.15 -3.33
C TRP A 16 -4.79 -54.36 -2.41
N GLY A 17 -4.08 -55.41 -2.85
CA GLY A 17 -3.91 -56.67 -2.10
C GLY A 17 -2.46 -57.04 -1.77
N LEU A 18 -1.50 -56.12 -1.93
CA LEU A 18 -0.08 -56.41 -1.71
C LEU A 18 0.36 -56.02 -0.28
N PRO A 19 1.27 -56.80 0.36
CA PRO A 19 1.77 -56.51 1.70
C PRO A 19 2.45 -55.13 1.77
N ASN A 20 2.27 -54.41 2.88
CA ASN A 20 2.59 -52.98 3.00
C ASN A 20 4.04 -52.59 2.60
N GLN A 21 4.99 -53.53 2.70
CA GLN A 21 6.38 -53.31 2.28
C GLN A 21 6.56 -53.22 0.74
N THR A 22 5.70 -53.85 -0.07
CA THR A 22 5.76 -53.77 -1.54
C THR A 22 4.98 -52.58 -2.11
N ILE A 23 3.99 -52.05 -1.39
CA ILE A 23 3.27 -50.83 -1.79
C ILE A 23 4.15 -49.59 -1.60
N ILE A 24 4.92 -49.52 -0.51
CA ILE A 24 5.84 -48.41 -0.22
C ILE A 24 6.97 -48.34 -1.25
N SER A 25 7.49 -49.49 -1.71
CA SER A 25 8.56 -49.51 -2.74
C SER A 25 8.06 -49.13 -4.14
N ILE A 26 6.83 -49.51 -4.52
CA ILE A 26 6.23 -49.12 -5.81
C ILE A 26 5.87 -47.63 -5.82
N SER A 27 5.33 -47.08 -4.73
CA SER A 27 4.97 -45.65 -4.63
C SER A 27 6.21 -44.74 -4.61
N ALA A 28 7.29 -45.15 -3.93
CA ALA A 28 8.56 -44.44 -3.97
C ALA A 28 9.20 -44.47 -5.36
N ALA A 29 9.13 -45.60 -6.09
CA ALA A 29 9.69 -45.73 -7.43
C ALA A 29 8.92 -44.92 -8.51
N VAL A 30 7.58 -44.82 -8.40
CA VAL A 30 6.78 -43.99 -9.32
C VAL A 30 6.91 -42.49 -8.99
N SER A 31 7.11 -42.13 -7.72
CA SER A 31 7.31 -40.73 -7.32
C SER A 31 8.73 -40.21 -7.60
N LEU A 32 9.74 -41.09 -7.63
CA LEU A 32 11.11 -40.72 -8.02
C LEU A 32 11.33 -40.61 -9.54
N SER A 33 10.42 -41.15 -10.38
CA SER A 33 10.62 -41.23 -11.83
C SER A 33 9.80 -40.24 -12.67
N LEU A 34 8.98 -39.38 -12.06
CA LEU A 34 8.13 -38.41 -12.77
C LEU A 34 8.22 -36.96 -12.29
N VAL A 35 9.25 -36.62 -11.51
CA VAL A 35 9.74 -35.23 -11.45
C VAL A 35 11.13 -35.21 -12.04
N ASP A 36 11.18 -35.20 -13.36
CA ASP A 36 12.40 -34.86 -14.09
C ASP A 36 12.82 -33.45 -13.68
N SER A 37 13.74 -33.38 -12.72
CA SER A 37 14.30 -32.15 -12.19
C SER A 37 15.14 -31.39 -13.22
N SER A 38 15.32 -31.95 -14.43
CA SER A 38 16.12 -31.36 -15.50
C SER A 38 15.42 -30.23 -16.27
N ASN A 39 14.10 -30.04 -16.09
CA ASN A 39 13.32 -29.09 -16.88
C ASN A 39 12.78 -27.87 -16.10
N PHE A 40 13.33 -27.57 -14.91
CA PHE A 40 13.11 -26.28 -14.26
C PHE A 40 14.13 -25.26 -14.79
N GLN A 41 13.80 -24.61 -15.90
CA GLN A 41 14.57 -23.50 -16.45
C GLN A 41 14.60 -22.36 -15.42
N ARG A 42 15.73 -22.20 -14.71
CA ARG A 42 15.91 -21.10 -13.76
C ARG A 42 15.95 -19.79 -14.55
N GLN A 43 15.13 -18.83 -14.14
CA GLN A 43 15.14 -17.48 -14.72
C GLN A 43 16.55 -16.86 -14.62
N PRO A 44 17.05 -16.16 -15.66
CA PRO A 44 18.37 -15.57 -15.65
C PRO A 44 18.47 -14.48 -14.57
N PRO A 45 19.60 -14.38 -13.84
CA PRO A 45 19.73 -13.41 -12.76
C PRO A 45 19.89 -11.99 -13.32
N LEU A 46 18.85 -11.15 -13.15
CA LEU A 46 18.90 -9.72 -13.45
C LEU A 46 19.58 -8.95 -12.30
N ARG A 47 20.89 -9.19 -12.09
CA ARG A 47 21.68 -8.49 -11.07
C ARG A 47 22.46 -7.33 -11.69
N SER A 48 22.25 -6.12 -11.19
CA SER A 48 22.89 -4.90 -11.70
C SER A 48 24.24 -4.57 -11.06
N ASN A 49 24.92 -5.54 -10.44
CA ASN A 49 26.13 -5.33 -9.65
C ASN A 49 27.43 -5.41 -10.49
N ARG A 50 27.35 -5.06 -11.79
CA ARG A 50 28.47 -5.12 -12.74
C ARG A 50 29.49 -3.99 -12.59
N LYS A 51 29.12 -2.91 -11.90
CA LYS A 51 29.98 -1.74 -11.62
C LYS A 51 30.60 -1.87 -10.22
N HIS A 52 31.44 -0.91 -9.83
CA HIS A 52 32.03 -0.77 -8.49
C HIS A 52 30.99 -0.44 -7.39
N TRP A 53 30.00 -1.32 -7.21
CA TRP A 53 28.87 -1.15 -6.29
C TRP A 53 29.29 -1.15 -4.82
N GLN A 54 30.37 -1.85 -4.49
CA GLN A 54 30.93 -1.97 -3.14
C GLN A 54 31.25 -0.59 -2.53
N ASN A 55 31.69 0.37 -3.36
CA ASN A 55 32.02 1.73 -2.93
C ASN A 55 30.79 2.59 -2.57
N TYR A 56 29.59 2.17 -2.99
CA TYR A 56 28.34 2.91 -2.79
C TYR A 56 27.38 2.19 -1.84
N VAL A 57 27.90 1.27 -1.03
CA VAL A 57 27.13 0.56 -0.01
C VAL A 57 26.76 1.53 1.11
N ARG A 58 25.52 2.03 1.07
CA ARG A 58 24.97 2.87 2.14
C ARG A 58 24.55 1.98 3.32
N THR A 59 25.36 1.95 4.37
CA THR A 59 25.01 1.26 5.62
C THR A 59 23.96 2.05 6.42
N ARG A 60 23.12 1.34 7.20
CA ARG A 60 22.05 1.95 8.02
C ARG A 60 22.31 1.89 9.53
N PHE A 61 23.55 1.68 9.97
CA PHE A 61 23.92 1.64 11.39
C PHE A 61 23.55 2.93 12.16
N ASN A 62 23.55 4.07 11.47
CA ASN A 62 23.15 5.37 12.03
C ASN A 62 21.62 5.60 12.10
N GLN A 63 20.78 4.61 11.76
CA GLN A 63 19.32 4.72 11.84
C GLN A 63 18.80 5.10 13.25
N PRO A 64 19.22 4.45 14.36
CA PRO A 64 18.82 4.84 15.71
C PRO A 64 19.28 6.26 16.07
N ALA A 65 20.55 6.59 15.83
CA ALA A 65 21.09 7.93 16.08
C ALA A 65 20.32 9.03 15.30
N ARG A 66 19.98 8.77 14.03
CA ARG A 66 19.14 9.67 13.23
C ARG A 66 17.72 9.81 13.77
N LYS A 67 17.13 8.75 14.34
CA LYS A 67 15.81 8.82 14.99
C LYS A 67 15.85 9.71 16.24
N SER A 68 16.83 9.49 17.13
CA SER A 68 16.99 10.30 18.36
C SER A 68 17.26 11.77 18.03
N ARG A 69 18.17 12.06 17.09
CA ARG A 69 18.46 13.42 16.63
C ARG A 69 17.21 14.13 16.08
N ARG A 70 16.40 13.45 15.25
CA ARG A 70 15.14 14.01 14.72
C ARG A 70 14.11 14.25 15.84
N ARG A 71 14.04 13.38 16.86
CA ARG A 71 13.17 13.55 18.02
C ARG A 71 13.57 14.80 18.82
N ASN A 72 14.84 14.92 19.18
CA ASN A 72 15.33 16.07 19.96
C ASN A 72 15.16 17.39 19.19
N ALA A 73 15.41 17.40 17.87
CA ALA A 73 15.17 18.57 17.04
C ALA A 73 13.69 18.98 16.99
N ARG A 74 12.76 18.01 16.96
CA ARG A 74 11.31 18.29 17.04
C ARG A 74 10.92 18.84 18.40
N GLN A 75 11.45 18.31 19.50
CA GLN A 75 11.20 18.82 20.86
C GLN A 75 11.73 20.26 21.03
N LYS A 76 12.96 20.54 20.59
CA LYS A 76 13.52 21.89 20.59
C LYS A 76 12.68 22.87 19.77
N LYS A 77 12.18 22.42 18.61
CA LYS A 77 11.27 23.22 17.77
C LYS A 77 9.93 23.48 18.47
N ALA A 78 9.37 22.48 19.14
CA ALA A 78 8.09 22.58 19.85
C ALA A 78 8.12 23.64 20.95
N VAL A 79 9.17 23.62 21.79
CA VAL A 79 9.39 24.60 22.87
C VAL A 79 9.53 26.02 22.30
N LYS A 80 10.27 26.19 21.19
CA LYS A 80 10.48 27.51 20.56
C LYS A 80 9.21 28.11 19.95
N ILE A 81 8.31 27.27 19.43
CA ILE A 81 7.14 27.70 18.65
C ILE A 81 5.87 27.79 19.51
N PHE A 82 5.92 27.30 20.75
CA PHE A 82 4.83 27.41 21.72
C PHE A 82 4.31 28.85 21.78
N PRO A 83 2.99 29.09 21.62
CA PRO A 83 1.86 28.15 21.73
C PRO A 83 1.49 27.37 20.46
N ARG A 84 2.10 27.68 19.31
CA ARG A 84 1.66 27.15 18.00
C ARG A 84 1.94 25.65 17.86
N PRO A 85 1.12 24.89 17.10
CA PRO A 85 1.32 23.46 16.91
C PRO A 85 2.57 23.14 16.09
N THR A 86 3.30 22.09 16.46
CA THR A 86 4.56 21.69 15.79
C THR A 86 4.34 21.12 14.38
N ALA A 87 3.13 20.61 14.09
CA ALA A 87 2.79 20.00 12.81
C ALA A 87 2.75 20.99 11.63
N GLY A 88 2.72 22.29 11.91
CA GLY A 88 2.67 23.36 10.91
C GLY A 88 1.26 23.92 10.71
N PRO A 89 1.07 24.76 9.67
CA PRO A 89 -0.21 25.41 9.39
C PRO A 89 -1.25 24.41 8.85
N LEU A 90 -2.51 24.83 8.87
CA LEU A 90 -3.62 24.08 8.28
C LEU A 90 -3.39 23.83 6.78
N ARG A 91 -3.76 22.64 6.30
CA ARG A 91 -3.57 22.21 4.91
C ARG A 91 -4.94 21.87 4.28
N PRO A 92 -5.22 22.28 3.04
CA PRO A 92 -6.49 21.97 2.39
C PRO A 92 -6.59 20.51 1.99
N ILE A 93 -7.83 20.07 1.77
CA ILE A 93 -8.17 18.74 1.28
C ILE A 93 -8.08 18.74 -0.25
N VAL A 94 -7.27 17.86 -0.84
CA VAL A 94 -7.02 17.83 -2.30
C VAL A 94 -6.98 16.39 -2.84
N HIS A 95 -7.52 16.18 -4.04
CA HIS A 95 -7.48 14.92 -4.77
C HIS A 95 -6.17 14.69 -5.54
N GLY A 96 -5.86 13.42 -5.86
CA GLY A 96 -4.75 13.07 -6.77
C GLY A 96 -4.96 13.57 -8.19
N GLN A 97 -3.87 13.92 -8.91
CA GLN A 97 -3.98 14.46 -10.27
C GLN A 97 -4.34 13.41 -11.32
N THR A 98 -3.89 12.17 -11.15
CA THR A 98 -4.08 11.11 -12.15
C THR A 98 -5.35 10.32 -11.89
N VAL A 99 -5.92 9.71 -12.94
CA VAL A 99 -7.13 8.86 -12.86
C VAL A 99 -7.02 7.82 -11.74
N LYS A 100 -5.87 7.15 -11.61
CA LYS A 100 -5.62 6.13 -10.58
C LYS A 100 -5.70 6.67 -9.15
N TYR A 101 -5.32 7.93 -8.93
CA TYR A 101 -5.21 8.52 -7.59
C TYR A 101 -6.26 9.60 -7.30
N ASN A 102 -7.13 9.93 -8.25
CA ASN A 102 -8.17 10.94 -8.07
C ASN A 102 -9.13 10.57 -6.91
N MET A 103 -9.43 9.28 -6.74
CA MET A 103 -10.26 8.80 -5.62
C MET A 103 -9.61 8.97 -4.23
N LYS A 104 -8.29 9.23 -4.17
CA LYS A 104 -7.57 9.39 -2.92
C LYS A 104 -7.49 10.85 -2.53
N VAL A 105 -7.94 11.14 -1.32
CA VAL A 105 -7.84 12.46 -0.70
C VAL A 105 -6.54 12.58 0.08
N ARG A 106 -5.87 13.73 -0.01
CA ARG A 106 -4.61 14.03 0.69
C ARG A 106 -4.55 15.48 1.14
N ALA A 107 -3.67 15.76 2.11
CA ALA A 107 -3.38 17.12 2.53
C ALA A 107 -2.57 17.85 1.46
N GLY A 108 -3.16 18.89 0.87
CA GLY A 108 -2.56 19.76 -0.14
C GLY A 108 -1.41 20.60 0.40
N ARG A 109 -0.82 21.46 -0.42
CA ARG A 109 0.30 22.33 0.00
C ARG A 109 -0.17 23.55 0.77
N GLY A 110 -1.24 24.19 0.32
CA GLY A 110 -1.82 25.41 0.88
C GLY A 110 -3.07 25.81 0.09
N PHE A 111 -3.88 26.69 0.67
CA PHE A 111 -5.16 27.14 0.12
C PHE A 111 -4.99 27.96 -1.16
N THR A 112 -5.97 27.87 -2.06
CA THR A 112 -6.04 28.71 -3.26
C THR A 112 -6.50 30.13 -2.91
N LEU A 113 -6.26 31.10 -3.80
CA LEU A 113 -6.69 32.48 -3.57
C LEU A 113 -8.21 32.60 -3.54
N ASP A 114 -8.90 31.77 -4.32
CA ASP A 114 -10.35 31.75 -4.39
C ASP A 114 -10.96 31.17 -3.11
N GLU A 115 -10.36 30.10 -2.56
CA GLU A 115 -10.72 29.56 -1.24
C GLU A 115 -10.50 30.59 -0.13
N LEU A 116 -9.38 31.31 -0.15
CA LEU A 116 -9.09 32.35 0.83
C LEU A 116 -10.07 33.53 0.71
N LYS A 117 -10.41 33.94 -0.51
CA LYS A 117 -11.40 34.98 -0.77
C LYS A 117 -12.79 34.56 -0.29
N ALA A 118 -13.20 33.31 -0.54
CA ALA A 118 -14.45 32.75 -0.06
C ALA A 118 -14.50 32.68 1.49
N ALA A 119 -13.36 32.40 2.14
CA ALA A 119 -13.24 32.41 3.59
C ALA A 119 -13.08 33.82 4.20
N GLY A 120 -13.01 34.88 3.39
CA GLY A 120 -12.81 36.26 3.85
C GLY A 120 -11.41 36.56 4.40
N ILE A 121 -10.42 35.71 4.09
CA ILE A 121 -9.05 35.84 4.60
C ILE A 121 -8.16 36.48 3.52
N PRO A 122 -7.53 37.63 3.78
CA PRO A 122 -6.63 38.23 2.81
C PRO A 122 -5.31 37.43 2.71
N LYS A 123 -4.80 37.29 1.48
CA LYS A 123 -3.58 36.50 1.15
C LYS A 123 -2.37 36.82 2.03
N LYS A 124 -2.20 38.08 2.43
CA LYS A 124 -1.07 38.53 3.26
C LYS A 124 -1.18 38.08 4.72
N LEU A 125 -2.40 37.94 5.26
CA LEU A 125 -2.62 37.49 6.63
C LEU A 125 -2.54 35.97 6.75
N ALA A 126 -2.94 35.21 5.72
CA ALA A 126 -3.05 33.76 5.81
C ALA A 126 -1.77 33.03 6.31
N PRO A 127 -0.53 33.38 5.87
CA PRO A 127 0.69 32.75 6.39
C PRO A 127 1.00 33.11 7.84
N THR A 128 0.65 34.32 8.27
CA THR A 128 0.93 34.85 9.62
C THR A 128 0.08 34.16 10.66
N VAL A 129 -1.22 34.01 10.35
CA VAL A 129 -2.21 33.38 11.21
C VAL A 129 -1.97 31.86 11.27
N GLY A 130 -1.44 31.24 10.20
CA GLY A 130 -1.29 29.78 10.14
C GLY A 130 -2.60 29.00 10.35
N ILE A 131 -3.71 29.75 10.24
CA ILE A 131 -5.09 29.52 10.68
C ILE A 131 -5.21 29.05 12.15
N ILE A 132 -4.74 29.88 13.11
CA ILE A 132 -5.36 30.35 14.39
C ILE A 132 -4.47 31.45 15.02
N ASP A 133 -5.04 32.62 15.35
CA ASP A 133 -4.47 33.61 16.30
C ASP A 133 -5.23 33.49 17.64
N ALA A 134 -4.56 33.15 18.73
CA ALA A 134 -5.15 33.08 20.07
C ALA A 134 -5.07 34.45 20.76
N LYS A 135 -6.14 34.86 21.44
CA LYS A 135 -6.17 36.07 22.28
C LYS A 135 -5.25 35.89 23.49
N THR A 136 -4.74 37.00 24.05
CA THR A 136 -3.78 37.01 25.17
C THR A 136 -4.26 36.23 26.41
N GLU A 137 -5.57 36.18 26.63
CA GLU A 137 -6.20 35.49 27.76
C GLU A 137 -6.18 33.96 27.61
N GLU A 138 -6.20 33.42 26.39
CA GLU A 138 -6.23 31.97 26.14
C GLU A 138 -4.82 31.34 26.18
N LEU A 139 -3.76 32.16 26.17
CA LEU A 139 -2.36 31.70 26.16
C LEU A 139 -1.95 31.00 27.46
N ALA A 140 -2.51 31.41 28.60
CA ALA A 140 -2.18 30.84 29.91
C ALA A 140 -2.67 29.40 30.06
N THR A 141 -3.72 29.01 29.33
CA THR A 141 -4.34 27.67 29.36
C THR A 141 -3.98 26.84 28.12
N ALA A 142 -3.35 27.44 27.10
CA ALA A 142 -3.09 26.80 25.82
C ALA A 142 -2.12 25.61 25.92
N THR A 143 -2.59 24.42 25.55
CA THR A 143 -1.76 23.23 25.38
C THR A 143 -1.43 22.98 23.92
N GLN A 144 -0.19 22.61 23.62
CA GLN A 144 0.19 22.29 22.25
C GLN A 144 -0.42 20.96 21.79
N VAL A 145 -1.14 20.98 20.66
CA VAL A 145 -1.65 19.76 20.02
C VAL A 145 -0.49 18.92 19.47
N GLN A 146 -0.44 17.65 19.87
CA GLN A 146 0.53 16.68 19.37
C GLN A 146 -0.07 15.90 18.20
N GLY A 147 0.52 16.04 16.99
CA GLY A 147 0.07 15.36 15.78
C GLY A 147 -0.44 16.32 14.69
N PRO A 148 -0.95 15.79 13.55
CA PRO A 148 -1.51 16.62 12.49
C PRO A 148 -2.72 17.42 12.98
N VAL A 149 -2.74 18.73 12.69
CA VAL A 149 -3.89 19.59 12.95
C VAL A 149 -4.99 19.22 11.95
N LEU A 150 -6.13 18.74 12.46
CA LEU A 150 -7.28 18.23 11.69
C LEU A 150 -6.89 17.12 10.68
N PRO A 151 -6.75 15.86 11.13
CA PRO A 151 -6.39 14.77 10.25
C PRO A 151 -7.51 14.48 9.24
N ILE A 152 -7.12 14.23 7.99
CA ILE A 152 -8.06 13.82 6.94
C ILE A 152 -8.48 12.38 7.21
N VAL A 153 -9.73 12.19 7.61
CA VAL A 153 -10.34 10.88 7.76
C VAL A 153 -11.11 10.59 6.47
N PRO A 154 -10.69 9.60 5.66
CA PRO A 154 -11.47 9.20 4.50
C PRO A 154 -12.74 8.49 4.98
N GLU A 155 -13.90 9.07 4.69
CA GLU A 155 -15.18 8.41 4.88
C GLU A 155 -15.29 7.23 3.90
N LYS A 156 -15.75 6.09 4.39
CA LYS A 156 -15.98 4.92 3.54
C LYS A 156 -17.27 5.16 2.75
N PRO A 157 -17.27 5.06 1.41
CA PRO A 157 -18.50 5.21 0.66
C PRO A 157 -19.47 4.08 1.05
N THR A 158 -20.61 4.44 1.62
CA THR A 158 -21.70 3.52 1.92
C THR A 158 -22.54 3.35 0.66
N ALA A 159 -22.55 2.15 0.08
CA ALA A 159 -23.45 1.83 -1.02
C ALA A 159 -24.81 1.45 -0.44
N GLU A 160 -25.82 2.27 -0.68
CA GLU A 160 -27.20 1.94 -0.34
C GLU A 160 -27.75 0.91 -1.33
N LEU A 161 -28.39 -0.14 -0.82
CA LEU A 161 -28.99 -1.18 -1.66
C LEU A 161 -30.34 -0.68 -2.18
N VAL A 162 -30.36 -0.26 -3.45
CA VAL A 162 -31.57 0.20 -4.13
C VAL A 162 -32.19 -0.93 -4.94
N LYS A 163 -33.53 -1.02 -4.95
CA LYS A 163 -34.27 -1.97 -5.81
C LYS A 163 -34.05 -1.62 -7.27
N ILE A 164 -33.67 -2.61 -8.08
CA ILE A 164 -33.43 -2.41 -9.52
C ILE A 164 -34.76 -2.04 -10.21
N THR A 165 -34.84 -0.84 -10.79
CA THR A 165 -36.00 -0.37 -11.56
C THR A 165 -36.02 -0.96 -12.97
N GLY A 166 -37.16 -0.89 -13.67
CA GLY A 166 -37.28 -1.35 -15.06
C GLY A 166 -36.31 -0.63 -16.01
N ASP A 167 -36.10 0.67 -15.80
CA ASP A 167 -35.20 1.50 -16.59
C ASP A 167 -33.72 1.13 -16.41
N MET A 168 -33.31 0.70 -15.21
CA MET A 168 -31.96 0.20 -14.98
C MET A 168 -31.67 -1.11 -15.74
N LYS A 169 -32.71 -1.89 -16.05
CA LYS A 169 -32.59 -3.14 -16.82
C LYS A 169 -32.56 -2.90 -18.33
N SER A 170 -33.19 -1.84 -18.81
CA SER A 170 -33.23 -1.52 -20.25
C SER A 170 -31.94 -0.83 -20.74
N PHE A 171 -31.14 -0.24 -19.86
CA PHE A 171 -29.88 0.42 -20.20
C PHE A 171 -28.75 -0.54 -20.58
N LYS A 172 -28.33 -0.53 -21.86
CA LYS A 172 -27.21 -1.34 -22.39
C LYS A 172 -25.86 -0.62 -22.24
N ALA A 173 -25.24 -0.70 -21.06
CA ALA A 173 -23.98 -0.01 -20.73
C ALA A 173 -22.82 -0.31 -21.69
N TYR A 174 -22.65 -1.57 -22.13
CA TYR A 174 -21.55 -1.96 -23.02
C TYR A 174 -21.61 -1.28 -24.39
N ASN A 175 -22.81 -1.19 -24.98
CA ASN A 175 -22.99 -0.55 -26.29
C ASN A 175 -22.61 0.93 -26.23
N LYS A 176 -23.05 1.64 -25.17
CA LYS A 176 -22.68 3.06 -24.96
C LYS A 176 -21.17 3.27 -24.79
N LEU A 177 -20.51 2.41 -24.02
CA LEU A 177 -19.05 2.48 -23.88
C LEU A 177 -18.32 2.20 -25.19
N ARG A 178 -18.92 1.44 -26.12
CA ARG A 178 -18.36 1.18 -27.44
C ARG A 178 -18.58 2.34 -28.40
N ASP A 179 -19.78 2.90 -28.44
CA ASP A 179 -20.10 4.08 -29.25
C ASP A 179 -19.24 5.30 -28.87
N TRP A 180 -18.82 5.43 -27.61
CA TRP A 180 -17.92 6.51 -27.16
C TRP A 180 -16.44 6.27 -27.49
N ARG A 181 -16.04 5.04 -27.77
CA ARG A 181 -14.64 4.66 -28.05
C ARG A 181 -14.35 4.45 -29.53
N GLY A 182 -15.38 4.19 -30.34
CA GLY A 182 -15.29 4.05 -31.80
C GLY A 182 -15.55 5.38 -32.47
#